data_AF-A0A315Z7P8-F1
#
_entry.id   AF-A0A315Z7P8-F1
#
_cell.length_a   1.000
_cell.length_b   1.000
_cell.length_c   1.000
_cell.angle_alpha   90.00
_cell.angle_beta   90.00
_cell.angle_gamma   90.00
#
_symmetry.space_group_name_H-M   'P 1'
#
loop_
_entity.id
_entity.type
_entity.pdbx_description
1 polymer ?
#
loop_
_entity_poly.entity_id
_entity_poly.type
_entity_poly.pdbx_seq_one_letter_code
_entity_poly.pdbx_strand_id
1 'polypeptide(L)'
;MRYQKYVGILFAILGGLVYSCTEQEDAIPRIVVSIGDSQLDIENFGYQVELDASTPKEGQVGLWSTLRGANGIFEDVNDPNTMFKGEPGEIYTLQWTVSENGHSVSDVLDVSFKALDASLNVFFPDTVKTSFTLHLDANGTKYGGQGTWSYEGAEGATFEVLDSCVTKFIGLPNETYTINWDVTYGSQTVNTSFEVTFDSLRADAGEDQLYNIAYGEKLYGTLYPNHQEGATVKWTLLEGNGGIVHNPTLANSLFEGLENEVYKLRYEISHGGQTDADTLLYSFNRHSIWTDPEDNQEYKTVKINGLEWMAENYNRAIPGDNPDFPHSWYYGADKKANIHDGEAVDTPEERKHYGRLYTYIGAEAMAPEGWRLPTGEEVQALVDAYGGNNYAGTELKEGGRSGMEMRMSGAFVAYDHPNTGPAHSFGQGKSAYMWYQHSGEDPWNEYISMWVLLADNEGSYGNVITWAVGCGVRYVREVE
;
A
#
# COMPACT_ATOMS: atom_id res chain seq x y z
N MET A 1 -61.08 -46.73 110.35
CA MET A 1 -61.26 -45.49 109.56
C MET A 1 -60.93 -44.32 110.47
N ARG A 2 -59.68 -43.82 110.46
CA ARG A 2 -59.21 -42.56 109.84
C ARG A 2 -60.01 -41.31 110.27
N TYR A 3 -59.41 -40.43 111.09
CA TYR A 3 -58.83 -39.13 110.67
C TYR A 3 -58.07 -38.42 111.82
N GLN A 4 -56.93 -37.79 111.49
CA GLN A 4 -56.02 -36.94 112.28
C GLN A 4 -56.55 -35.48 112.34
N LYS A 5 -56.53 -34.75 113.48
CA LYS A 5 -55.48 -34.04 114.25
C LYS A 5 -55.12 -32.60 113.79
N TYR A 6 -55.45 -31.67 114.70
CA TYR A 6 -54.72 -30.52 115.28
C TYR A 6 -54.28 -29.27 114.49
N VAL A 7 -54.39 -28.17 115.25
CA VAL A 7 -54.31 -26.74 114.97
C VAL A 7 -52.92 -26.18 115.32
N GLY A 8 -52.42 -25.27 114.47
CA GLY A 8 -51.76 -24.00 114.81
C GLY A 8 -50.33 -23.97 115.38
N ILE A 9 -49.46 -23.12 114.81
CA ILE A 9 -48.84 -21.93 115.44
C ILE A 9 -47.83 -21.27 114.47
N LEU A 10 -47.89 -19.94 114.40
CA LEU A 10 -47.00 -19.00 113.68
C LEU A 10 -45.55 -19.03 114.18
N PHE A 11 -44.58 -18.83 113.28
CA PHE A 11 -43.33 -18.10 113.56
C PHE A 11 -42.84 -17.36 112.31
N ALA A 12 -42.49 -16.08 112.49
CA ALA A 12 -41.99 -15.16 111.47
C ALA A 12 -40.47 -15.31 111.27
N ILE A 13 -39.99 -15.24 110.03
CA ILE A 13 -38.56 -15.10 109.69
C ILE A 13 -38.42 -14.03 108.60
N LEU A 14 -37.62 -13.00 108.90
CA LEU A 14 -37.15 -11.95 107.99
C LEU A 14 -36.35 -12.55 106.82
N GLY A 15 -36.76 -12.28 105.58
CA GLY A 15 -35.98 -12.55 104.38
C GLY A 15 -35.32 -11.27 103.86
N GLY A 16 -33.98 -11.24 103.88
CA GLY A 16 -33.18 -10.18 103.24
C GLY A 16 -33.18 -10.34 101.72
N LEU A 17 -33.46 -9.25 101.01
CA LEU A 17 -33.26 -9.11 99.57
C LEU A 17 -31.76 -9.03 99.28
N VAL A 18 -31.19 -10.10 98.73
CA VAL A 18 -29.90 -10.06 98.03
C VAL A 18 -30.23 -9.91 96.55
N TYR A 19 -29.94 -8.73 95.99
CA TYR A 19 -29.90 -8.55 94.54
C TYR A 19 -28.75 -9.40 93.98
N SER A 20 -29.11 -10.50 93.35
CA SER A 20 -28.23 -11.27 92.48
C SER A 20 -28.06 -10.49 91.18
N CYS A 21 -26.94 -9.77 91.03
CA CYS A 21 -26.44 -9.40 89.70
C CYS A 21 -26.02 -10.70 89.00
N THR A 22 -26.82 -11.17 88.06
CA THR A 22 -26.34 -12.12 87.05
C THR A 22 -25.51 -11.33 86.04
N GLU A 23 -24.19 -11.43 86.09
CA GLU A 23 -23.39 -11.18 84.90
C GLU A 23 -23.77 -12.27 83.90
N GLN A 24 -24.56 -11.88 82.90
CA GLN A 24 -24.78 -12.67 81.71
C GLN A 24 -23.45 -12.63 80.95
N GLU A 25 -22.69 -13.71 81.04
CA GLU A 25 -21.48 -13.90 80.24
C GLU A 25 -21.93 -13.95 78.78
N ASP A 26 -21.83 -12.83 78.06
CA ASP A 26 -22.20 -12.72 76.65
C ASP A 26 -21.36 -13.75 75.87
N ALA A 27 -22.04 -14.75 75.31
CA ALA A 27 -21.39 -15.76 74.50
C ALA A 27 -20.68 -15.08 73.33
N ILE A 28 -19.36 -15.26 73.21
CA ILE A 28 -18.57 -14.69 72.11
C ILE A 28 -19.19 -15.18 70.79
N PRO A 29 -19.71 -14.27 69.95
CA PRO A 29 -20.33 -14.67 68.70
C PRO A 29 -19.31 -15.34 67.78
N ARG A 30 -19.67 -16.49 67.20
CA ARG A 30 -18.83 -17.20 66.23
C ARG A 30 -18.99 -16.59 64.85
N ILE A 31 -18.24 -15.53 64.59
CA ILE A 31 -18.16 -14.87 63.28
C ILE A 31 -17.28 -15.72 62.35
N VAL A 32 -17.77 -15.99 61.14
CA VAL A 32 -16.99 -16.63 60.07
C VAL A 32 -16.97 -15.65 58.92
N VAL A 33 -15.77 -15.32 58.47
CA VAL A 33 -15.55 -14.44 57.31
C VAL A 33 -14.76 -15.22 56.29
N SER A 34 -15.19 -15.13 55.04
CA SER A 34 -14.40 -15.55 53.90
C SER A 34 -14.58 -14.55 52.78
N ILE A 35 -13.52 -14.31 52.05
CA ILE A 35 -13.52 -13.50 50.85
C ILE A 35 -13.02 -14.37 49.68
N GLY A 36 -13.51 -14.12 48.47
CA GLY A 36 -13.03 -14.80 47.27
C GLY A 36 -11.53 -14.56 47.00
N ASP A 37 -10.97 -15.28 46.03
CA ASP A 37 -9.58 -15.13 45.63
C ASP A 37 -9.30 -13.73 45.07
N SER A 38 -8.05 -13.26 45.22
CA SER A 38 -7.58 -12.02 44.58
C SER A 38 -7.73 -12.08 43.05
N GLN A 39 -8.15 -10.97 42.45
CA GLN A 39 -8.40 -10.85 41.02
C GLN A 39 -7.52 -9.75 40.43
N LEU A 40 -6.47 -10.13 39.71
CA LEU A 40 -5.47 -9.20 39.20
C LEU A 40 -5.55 -9.05 37.69
N ASP A 41 -5.18 -7.86 37.21
CA ASP A 41 -5.11 -7.47 35.80
C ASP A 41 -6.42 -7.76 35.04
N ILE A 42 -7.56 -7.47 35.67
CA ILE A 42 -8.87 -7.66 35.06
C ILE A 42 -8.99 -6.79 33.81
N GLU A 43 -9.45 -7.41 32.72
CA GLU A 43 -9.66 -6.77 31.43
C GLU A 43 -11.15 -6.75 31.09
N ASN A 44 -11.83 -5.65 31.38
CA ASN A 44 -13.24 -5.49 31.08
C ASN A 44 -13.69 -4.04 30.94
N PHE A 45 -14.84 -3.84 30.31
CA PHE A 45 -15.37 -2.50 30.11
C PHE A 45 -15.76 -1.82 31.44
N GLY A 46 -15.24 -0.61 31.67
CA GLY A 46 -15.55 0.21 32.83
C GLY A 46 -14.78 -0.15 34.10
N TYR A 47 -13.77 -1.02 34.01
CA TYR A 47 -12.85 -1.37 35.10
C TYR A 47 -13.59 -1.66 36.42
N GLN A 48 -14.45 -2.68 36.37
CA GLN A 48 -15.33 -3.05 37.48
C GLN A 48 -15.33 -4.56 37.73
N VAL A 49 -15.61 -5.01 38.94
CA VAL A 49 -15.67 -6.44 39.25
C VAL A 49 -16.69 -6.69 40.35
N GLU A 50 -17.42 -7.80 40.23
CA GLU A 50 -18.30 -8.26 41.31
C GLU A 50 -17.45 -8.94 42.37
N LEU A 51 -17.59 -8.48 43.62
CA LEU A 51 -16.92 -9.10 44.75
C LEU A 51 -17.75 -10.28 45.25
N ASP A 52 -17.11 -11.21 45.96
CA ASP A 52 -17.79 -12.35 46.56
C ASP A 52 -17.25 -12.57 47.97
N ALA A 53 -18.06 -12.18 48.96
CA ALA A 53 -17.75 -12.37 50.36
C ALA A 53 -18.84 -13.13 51.09
N SER A 54 -18.50 -13.68 52.26
CA SER A 54 -19.45 -14.40 53.10
C SER A 54 -20.60 -13.50 53.54
N THR A 55 -21.84 -13.91 53.25
CA THR A 55 -23.07 -13.24 53.68
C THR A 55 -23.18 -13.21 55.22
N PRO A 56 -23.35 -12.03 55.84
CA PRO A 56 -23.56 -11.92 57.30
C PRO A 56 -24.82 -12.66 57.74
N LYS A 57 -24.77 -13.34 58.90
CA LYS A 57 -25.95 -13.99 59.48
C LYS A 57 -26.87 -12.98 60.15
N GLU A 58 -28.09 -13.40 60.51
CA GLU A 58 -29.03 -12.56 61.26
C GLU A 58 -28.38 -12.00 62.53
N GLY A 59 -28.43 -10.67 62.70
CA GLY A 59 -27.78 -9.95 63.81
C GLY A 59 -26.35 -9.46 63.52
N GLN A 60 -25.74 -9.87 62.41
CA GLN A 60 -24.40 -9.45 62.00
C GLN A 60 -24.45 -8.34 60.94
N VAL A 61 -23.44 -7.48 60.93
CA VAL A 61 -23.28 -6.42 59.92
C VAL A 61 -21.98 -6.63 59.16
N GLY A 62 -22.08 -6.71 57.84
CA GLY A 62 -20.95 -6.77 56.92
C GLY A 62 -20.62 -5.39 56.35
N LEU A 63 -19.33 -5.08 56.23
CA LEU A 63 -18.85 -3.81 55.69
C LEU A 63 -17.57 -3.98 54.87
N TRP A 64 -17.60 -3.47 53.65
CA TRP A 64 -16.46 -3.29 52.78
C TRP A 64 -15.67 -2.04 53.12
N SER A 65 -14.34 -2.14 53.04
CA SER A 65 -13.45 -0.98 53.13
C SER A 65 -12.21 -1.17 52.24
N THR A 66 -11.63 -0.06 51.81
CA THR A 66 -10.38 -0.05 51.04
C THR A 66 -9.22 0.21 51.99
N LEU A 67 -8.28 -0.73 52.09
CA LEU A 67 -7.04 -0.57 52.87
C LEU A 67 -5.93 0.09 52.06
N ARG A 68 -5.86 -0.22 50.77
CA ARG A 68 -4.90 0.33 49.82
C ARG A 68 -5.57 0.58 48.47
N GLY A 69 -5.12 1.61 47.76
CA GLY A 69 -5.63 2.03 46.46
C GLY A 69 -6.49 3.29 46.58
N ALA A 70 -6.40 4.19 45.60
CA ALA A 70 -7.15 5.44 45.54
C ALA A 70 -8.29 5.35 44.52
N ASN A 71 -9.34 6.15 44.70
CA ASN A 71 -10.46 6.26 43.75
C ASN A 71 -11.27 4.97 43.52
N GLY A 72 -11.13 3.97 44.40
CA GLY A 72 -11.97 2.77 44.40
C GLY A 72 -13.37 3.08 44.92
N ILE A 73 -14.40 2.54 44.26
CA ILE A 73 -15.80 2.80 44.59
C ILE A 73 -16.55 1.47 44.72
N PHE A 74 -17.22 1.26 45.84
CA PHE A 74 -18.21 0.20 46.01
C PHE A 74 -19.59 0.74 45.66
N GLU A 75 -20.40 -0.02 44.91
CA GLU A 75 -21.78 0.37 44.65
C GLU A 75 -22.65 0.32 45.92
N ASP A 76 -22.39 -0.67 46.80
CA ASP A 76 -22.93 -0.75 48.15
C ASP A 76 -21.91 -1.41 49.09
N VAL A 77 -21.39 -0.64 50.05
CA VAL A 77 -20.40 -1.13 51.01
C VAL A 77 -20.93 -2.21 51.96
N ASN A 78 -22.25 -2.43 52.06
CA ASN A 78 -22.83 -3.43 52.94
C ASN A 78 -23.27 -4.70 52.21
N ASP A 79 -23.21 -4.72 50.88
CA ASP A 79 -23.57 -5.88 50.07
C ASP A 79 -22.34 -6.82 49.92
N PRO A 80 -22.38 -8.07 50.42
CA PRO A 80 -21.29 -9.02 50.24
C PRO A 80 -20.96 -9.33 48.77
N ASN A 81 -21.90 -9.09 47.84
CA ASN A 81 -21.73 -9.30 46.40
C ASN A 81 -21.70 -7.99 45.60
N THR A 82 -21.24 -6.90 46.21
CA THR A 82 -21.21 -5.58 45.58
C THR A 82 -20.30 -5.51 44.35
N MET A 83 -20.65 -4.63 43.41
CA MET A 83 -19.76 -4.22 42.34
C MET A 83 -18.73 -3.22 42.86
N PHE A 84 -17.46 -3.50 42.59
CA PHE A 84 -16.34 -2.61 42.86
C PHE A 84 -15.80 -2.02 41.54
N LYS A 85 -15.59 -0.70 41.51
CA LYS A 85 -14.96 0.03 40.39
C LYS A 85 -13.62 0.56 40.84
N GLY A 86 -12.62 0.44 39.97
CA GLY A 86 -11.29 0.98 40.22
C GLY A 86 -10.69 1.63 38.98
N GLU A 87 -9.43 2.03 39.10
CA GLU A 87 -8.66 2.62 38.02
C GLU A 87 -7.66 1.61 37.43
N PRO A 88 -7.38 1.68 36.12
CA PRO A 88 -6.41 0.84 35.44
C PRO A 88 -5.00 1.03 36.01
N GLY A 89 -4.27 -0.07 36.24
CA GLY A 89 -2.89 -0.04 36.74
C GLY A 89 -2.75 0.11 38.25
N GLU A 90 -3.83 0.44 38.96
CA GLU A 90 -3.87 0.46 40.42
C GLU A 90 -4.15 -0.93 41.01
N ILE A 91 -3.54 -1.21 42.17
CA ILE A 91 -3.81 -2.41 42.96
C ILE A 91 -4.49 -2.00 44.25
N TYR A 92 -5.72 -2.49 44.42
CA TYR A 92 -6.56 -2.26 45.58
C TYR A 92 -6.47 -3.43 46.54
N THR A 93 -6.22 -3.16 47.82
CA THR A 93 -6.41 -4.16 48.88
C THR A 93 -7.73 -3.85 49.55
N LEU A 94 -8.72 -4.72 49.35
CA LEU A 94 -10.08 -4.57 49.85
C LEU A 94 -10.29 -5.49 51.06
N GLN A 95 -11.04 -5.02 52.05
CA GLN A 95 -11.30 -5.74 53.29
C GLN A 95 -12.79 -5.88 53.51
N TRP A 96 -13.25 -7.12 53.74
CA TRP A 96 -14.59 -7.42 54.23
C TRP A 96 -14.54 -7.64 55.73
N THR A 97 -15.34 -6.89 56.49
CA THR A 97 -15.41 -7.00 57.96
C THR A 97 -16.83 -7.34 58.38
N VAL A 98 -16.99 -8.43 59.14
CA VAL A 98 -18.28 -8.80 59.75
C VAL A 98 -18.19 -8.55 61.25
N SER A 99 -19.18 -7.83 61.78
CA SER A 99 -19.24 -7.45 63.20
C SER A 99 -20.54 -7.86 63.88
N GLU A 100 -20.45 -8.23 65.15
CA GLU A 100 -21.56 -8.59 66.03
C GLU A 100 -21.19 -8.28 67.48
N ASN A 101 -22.04 -7.53 68.19
CA ASN A 101 -21.88 -7.21 69.62
C ASN A 101 -20.48 -6.70 70.03
N GLY A 102 -19.84 -5.87 69.19
CA GLY A 102 -18.52 -5.29 69.46
C GLY A 102 -17.32 -6.18 69.11
N HIS A 103 -17.55 -7.39 68.61
CA HIS A 103 -16.53 -8.25 68.02
C HIS A 103 -16.56 -8.14 66.50
N SER A 104 -15.40 -8.15 65.85
CA SER A 104 -15.28 -8.13 64.39
C SER A 104 -14.19 -9.08 63.92
N VAL A 105 -14.44 -9.74 62.80
CA VAL A 105 -13.46 -10.53 62.05
C VAL A 105 -13.42 -9.97 60.64
N SER A 106 -12.25 -10.02 60.01
CA SER A 106 -12.07 -9.50 58.66
C SER A 106 -11.23 -10.44 57.82
N ASP A 107 -11.39 -10.33 56.51
CA ASP A 107 -10.58 -10.98 55.50
C ASP A 107 -10.27 -9.99 54.37
N VAL A 108 -9.22 -10.23 53.58
CA VAL A 108 -8.73 -9.29 52.57
C VAL A 108 -8.46 -9.97 51.23
N LEU A 109 -8.67 -9.22 50.15
CA LEU A 109 -8.25 -9.62 48.80
C LEU A 109 -7.61 -8.44 48.08
N ASP A 110 -6.88 -8.75 47.01
CA ASP A 110 -6.36 -7.75 46.08
C ASP A 110 -7.18 -7.76 44.77
N VAL A 111 -7.54 -6.58 44.29
CA VAL A 111 -8.15 -6.35 42.98
C VAL A 111 -7.27 -5.40 42.17
N SER A 112 -6.97 -5.74 40.92
CA SER A 112 -6.35 -4.80 39.99
C SER A 112 -6.93 -4.90 38.58
N PHE A 113 -6.81 -3.81 37.85
CA PHE A 113 -7.24 -3.70 36.46
C PHE A 113 -6.04 -3.49 35.57
N LYS A 114 -6.10 -4.00 34.34
CA LYS A 114 -5.00 -3.84 33.39
C LYS A 114 -4.70 -2.36 33.17
N ALA A 115 -3.43 -1.99 33.27
CA ALA A 115 -2.97 -0.62 33.03
C ALA A 115 -3.35 -0.12 31.62
N LEU A 116 -3.51 1.19 31.48
CA LEU A 116 -3.70 1.83 30.18
C LEU A 116 -2.49 1.56 29.26
N ASP A 117 -2.74 1.53 27.95
CA ASP A 117 -1.73 1.27 26.92
C ASP A 117 -1.81 2.35 25.83
N ALA A 118 -0.87 3.30 25.86
CA ALA A 118 -0.66 4.25 24.79
C ALA A 118 0.49 3.76 23.90
N SER A 119 0.20 2.84 22.99
CA SER A 119 1.17 2.33 22.01
C SER A 119 0.71 2.61 20.58
N LEU A 120 1.68 2.66 19.65
CA LEU A 120 1.45 2.88 18.22
C LEU A 120 1.52 1.54 17.49
N ASN A 121 0.59 1.31 16.56
CA ASN A 121 0.53 0.09 15.74
C ASN A 121 1.26 0.25 14.39
N VAL A 122 1.83 1.42 14.14
CA VAL A 122 2.45 1.81 12.88
C VAL A 122 3.85 2.38 13.13
N PHE A 123 4.74 2.15 12.17
CA PHE A 123 6.07 2.74 12.15
C PHE A 123 6.10 3.89 11.16
N PHE A 124 6.77 4.99 11.52
CA PHE A 124 6.88 6.18 10.71
C PHE A 124 8.32 6.39 10.24
N PRO A 125 8.53 6.87 9.01
CA PRO A 125 9.85 7.33 8.59
C PRO A 125 10.19 8.65 9.30
N ASP A 126 11.48 8.91 9.52
CA ASP A 126 11.96 10.19 10.07
C ASP A 126 11.56 11.37 9.18
N THR A 127 11.48 11.16 7.86
CA THR A 127 11.08 12.18 6.89
C THR A 127 10.09 11.62 5.86
N VAL A 128 8.95 12.28 5.71
CA VAL A 128 7.92 11.99 4.71
C VAL A 128 8.16 12.86 3.48
N LYS A 129 8.49 12.25 2.34
CA LYS A 129 8.91 12.97 1.11
C LYS A 129 7.81 13.20 0.07
N THR A 130 6.81 12.31 0.05
CA THR A 130 5.82 12.24 -1.03
C THR A 130 4.40 12.47 -0.54
N SER A 131 4.25 12.98 0.68
CA SER A 131 2.95 13.20 1.32
C SER A 131 3.12 14.21 2.46
N PHE A 132 2.09 15.03 2.68
CA PHE A 132 1.92 15.83 3.88
C PHE A 132 0.94 15.20 4.88
N THR A 133 0.47 14.00 4.58
CA THR A 133 -0.48 13.23 5.36
C THR A 133 0.17 11.98 5.95
N LEU A 134 -0.03 11.78 7.26
CA LEU A 134 0.31 10.56 7.98
C LEU A 134 -0.96 9.85 8.44
N HIS A 135 -1.01 8.54 8.21
CA HIS A 135 -2.05 7.68 8.76
C HIS A 135 -1.60 7.15 10.10
N LEU A 136 -2.32 7.51 11.16
CA LEU A 136 -2.02 7.16 12.53
C LEU A 136 -2.93 6.01 12.99
N ASP A 137 -2.35 5.07 13.72
CA ASP A 137 -3.05 3.92 14.33
C ASP A 137 -2.43 3.65 15.72
N ALA A 138 -3.24 3.74 16.76
CA ALA A 138 -2.83 3.61 18.15
C ALA A 138 -3.75 2.71 18.98
N ASN A 139 -3.26 2.26 20.13
CA ASN A 139 -4.01 1.49 21.12
C ASN A 139 -4.52 2.38 22.27
N GLY A 140 -5.26 1.78 23.21
CA GLY A 140 -5.59 2.43 24.49
C GLY A 140 -7.04 2.88 24.66
N THR A 141 -7.86 2.81 23.62
CA THR A 141 -9.31 3.10 23.72
C THR A 141 -10.15 1.89 24.16
N LYS A 142 -9.50 0.76 24.48
CA LYS A 142 -10.18 -0.43 25.01
C LYS A 142 -10.70 -0.15 26.40
N TYR A 143 -11.76 -0.89 26.78
CA TYR A 143 -12.25 -0.95 28.15
C TYR A 143 -12.77 0.37 28.76
N GLY A 144 -12.89 1.43 27.97
CA GLY A 144 -13.38 2.74 28.41
C GLY A 144 -12.31 3.83 28.45
N GLY A 145 -11.05 3.51 28.14
CA GLY A 145 -10.00 4.51 27.92
C GLY A 145 -10.37 5.48 26.80
N GLN A 146 -10.05 6.77 26.98
CA GLN A 146 -10.27 7.82 26.01
C GLN A 146 -8.92 8.31 25.50
N GLY A 147 -8.73 8.22 24.19
CA GLY A 147 -7.49 8.64 23.55
C GLY A 147 -7.65 9.96 22.82
N THR A 148 -6.63 10.82 22.91
CA THR A 148 -6.60 12.13 22.24
C THR A 148 -5.23 12.38 21.65
N TRP A 149 -5.19 12.81 20.38
CA TRP A 149 -3.95 13.22 19.73
C TRP A 149 -3.61 14.67 20.05
N SER A 150 -2.32 15.00 20.08
CA SER A 150 -1.82 16.37 20.09
C SER A 150 -0.51 16.49 19.32
N TYR A 151 -0.05 17.71 19.04
CA TYR A 151 1.23 17.92 18.40
C TYR A 151 1.95 19.16 18.95
N GLU A 152 3.27 19.14 18.86
CA GLU A 152 4.15 20.31 19.03
C GLU A 152 4.88 20.58 17.71
N GLY A 153 4.91 21.83 17.26
CA GLY A 153 5.49 22.22 15.97
C GLY A 153 4.87 23.49 15.41
N ALA A 154 5.00 23.71 14.10
CA ALA A 154 4.40 24.86 13.43
C ALA A 154 2.86 24.86 13.52
N GLU A 155 2.27 26.05 13.67
CA GLU A 155 0.81 26.21 13.65
C GLU A 155 0.25 25.94 12.25
N GLY A 156 -0.95 25.33 12.18
CA GLY A 156 -1.66 25.07 10.92
C GLY A 156 -1.71 23.60 10.49
N ALA A 157 -1.00 22.71 11.18
CA ALA A 157 -1.21 21.27 11.06
C ALA A 157 -2.54 20.84 11.71
N THR A 158 -3.11 19.73 11.24
CA THR A 158 -4.45 19.29 11.69
C THR A 158 -4.56 17.78 11.80
N PHE A 159 -5.37 17.31 12.74
CA PHE A 159 -5.90 15.95 12.74
C PHE A 159 -7.29 15.92 12.08
N GLU A 160 -7.60 14.87 11.33
CA GLU A 160 -8.93 14.68 10.76
C GLU A 160 -9.96 14.40 11.86
N VAL A 161 -9.63 13.49 12.78
CA VAL A 161 -10.40 13.19 13.99
C VAL A 161 -9.45 13.09 15.17
N LEU A 162 -9.52 14.04 16.10
CA LEU A 162 -8.57 14.19 17.21
C LEU A 162 -8.63 13.05 18.24
N ASP A 163 -9.82 12.50 18.49
CA ASP A 163 -10.05 11.51 19.55
C ASP A 163 -10.22 10.07 19.01
N SER A 164 -9.84 9.84 17.75
CA SER A 164 -9.91 8.53 17.12
C SER A 164 -8.56 7.83 17.19
N CYS A 165 -8.55 6.56 17.60
CA CYS A 165 -7.34 5.75 17.57
C CYS A 165 -6.79 5.50 16.16
N VAL A 166 -7.63 5.68 15.13
CA VAL A 166 -7.23 5.68 13.72
C VAL A 166 -7.59 7.04 13.11
N THR A 167 -6.60 7.80 12.67
CA THR A 167 -6.82 9.17 12.14
C THR A 167 -5.77 9.55 11.11
N LYS A 168 -5.95 10.70 10.47
CA LYS A 168 -4.93 11.33 9.64
C LYS A 168 -4.37 12.57 10.33
N PHE A 169 -3.07 12.74 10.27
CA PHE A 169 -2.39 14.00 10.60
C PHE A 169 -1.87 14.65 9.32
N ILE A 170 -2.17 15.93 9.12
CA ILE A 170 -1.74 16.72 7.96
C ILE A 170 -0.77 17.79 8.44
N GLY A 171 0.52 17.63 8.14
CA GLY A 171 1.59 18.56 8.50
C GLY A 171 1.86 19.60 7.40
N LEU A 172 2.83 20.50 7.63
CA LEU A 172 3.23 21.55 6.67
C LEU A 172 4.59 21.25 6.02
N PRO A 173 4.88 21.78 4.82
CA PRO A 173 6.14 21.52 4.13
C PRO A 173 7.35 22.12 4.85
N ASN A 174 8.46 21.36 4.89
CA ASN A 174 9.72 21.71 5.58
C ASN A 174 9.61 21.86 7.10
N GLU A 175 8.60 21.25 7.72
CA GLU A 175 8.38 21.35 9.17
C GLU A 175 8.54 20.00 9.86
N THR A 176 9.00 20.05 11.12
CA THR A 176 9.11 18.90 12.01
C THR A 176 8.07 19.00 13.12
N TYR A 177 7.41 17.89 13.43
CA TYR A 177 6.38 17.79 14.46
C TYR A 177 6.73 16.69 15.45
N THR A 178 6.48 16.96 16.73
CA THR A 178 6.35 15.91 17.75
C THR A 178 4.86 15.60 17.90
N ILE A 179 4.45 14.39 17.55
CA ILE A 179 3.05 13.94 17.65
C ILE A 179 2.90 13.11 18.92
N ASN A 180 1.90 13.42 19.73
CA ASN A 180 1.62 12.74 20.98
C ASN A 180 0.25 12.05 20.93
N TRP A 181 0.17 10.89 21.57
CA TRP A 181 -1.06 10.16 21.83
C TRP A 181 -1.23 9.97 23.34
N ASP A 182 -2.24 10.60 23.90
CA ASP A 182 -2.57 10.53 25.32
C ASP A 182 -3.79 9.63 25.51
N VAL A 183 -3.72 8.70 26.45
CA VAL A 183 -4.81 7.80 26.82
C VAL A 183 -5.16 8.03 28.28
N THR A 184 -6.44 8.31 28.54
CA THR A 184 -6.94 8.71 29.86
C THR A 184 -8.09 7.82 30.31
N TYR A 185 -8.15 7.55 31.62
CA TYR A 185 -9.32 6.97 32.27
C TYR A 185 -9.34 7.39 33.75
N GLY A 186 -10.44 8.01 34.19
CA GLY A 186 -10.52 8.54 35.56
C GLY A 186 -9.41 9.57 35.79
N SER A 187 -8.56 9.33 36.79
CA SER A 187 -7.37 10.15 37.08
C SER A 187 -6.08 9.65 36.43
N GLN A 188 -6.10 8.50 35.75
CA GLN A 188 -4.93 7.89 35.13
C GLN A 188 -4.73 8.43 33.71
N THR A 189 -3.47 8.67 33.35
CA THR A 189 -3.07 9.10 32.01
C THR A 189 -1.73 8.47 31.64
N VAL A 190 -1.64 7.89 30.45
CA VAL A 190 -0.39 7.39 29.85
C VAL A 190 -0.27 7.95 28.44
N ASN A 191 0.96 8.10 27.93
CA ASN A 191 1.18 8.66 26.60
C ASN A 191 2.35 8.02 25.87
N THR A 192 2.40 8.30 24.57
CA THR A 192 3.53 8.00 23.69
C THR A 192 3.70 9.14 22.69
N SER A 193 4.92 9.31 22.20
CA SER A 193 5.28 10.39 21.28
C SER A 193 6.29 9.94 20.24
N PHE A 194 6.25 10.56 19.07
CA PHE A 194 7.25 10.38 18.01
C PHE A 194 7.46 11.68 17.22
N GLU A 195 8.64 11.81 16.63
CA GLU A 195 8.98 12.95 15.76
C GLU A 195 8.82 12.56 14.29
N VAL A 196 8.38 13.51 13.47
CA VAL A 196 8.28 13.34 12.02
C VAL A 196 8.54 14.66 11.29
N THR A 197 9.31 14.60 10.21
CA THR A 197 9.57 15.75 9.35
C THR A 197 8.87 15.59 8.01
N PHE A 198 8.23 16.66 7.52
CA PHE A 198 7.69 16.71 6.16
C PHE A 198 8.67 17.45 5.24
N ASP A 199 8.95 16.86 4.08
CA ASP A 199 9.87 17.43 3.11
C ASP A 199 9.29 18.69 2.43
N SER A 200 10.04 19.26 1.50
CA SER A 200 9.64 20.40 0.69
C SER A 200 8.42 20.11 -0.21
N LEU A 201 7.60 21.15 -0.42
CA LEU A 201 6.56 21.16 -1.44
C LEU A 201 7.24 21.19 -2.80
N ARG A 202 7.03 20.15 -3.62
CA ARG A 202 7.62 20.06 -4.95
C ARG A 202 6.60 19.53 -5.95
N ALA A 203 6.26 20.37 -6.93
CA ALA A 203 5.48 19.96 -8.07
C ALA A 203 6.32 19.05 -8.96
N ASP A 204 5.69 17.98 -9.41
CA ASP A 204 6.24 17.04 -10.38
C ASP A 204 5.09 16.59 -11.26
N ALA A 205 5.05 17.15 -12.47
CA ALA A 205 3.98 16.90 -13.44
C ALA A 205 4.11 15.51 -14.10
N GLY A 206 5.19 14.77 -13.78
CA GLY A 206 5.62 13.57 -14.48
C GLY A 206 6.40 13.88 -15.75
N GLU A 207 6.98 12.83 -16.33
CA GLU A 207 7.67 12.90 -17.62
C GLU A 207 6.73 13.31 -18.77
N ASP A 208 7.30 13.95 -19.80
CA ASP A 208 6.59 14.30 -21.03
C ASP A 208 5.92 13.09 -21.69
N GLN A 209 4.65 13.24 -22.07
CA GLN A 209 3.82 12.19 -22.65
C GLN A 209 3.49 12.55 -24.10
N LEU A 210 4.44 12.37 -25.00
CA LEU A 210 4.32 12.83 -26.39
C LEU A 210 3.66 11.81 -27.33
N TYR A 211 3.47 10.57 -26.92
CA TYR A 211 3.05 9.48 -27.82
C TYR A 211 1.86 8.68 -27.31
N ASN A 212 0.94 9.32 -26.56
CA ASN A 212 -0.24 8.64 -26.03
C ASN A 212 -1.12 8.15 -27.18
N ILE A 213 -1.37 6.85 -27.24
CA ILE A 213 -2.27 6.28 -28.23
C ILE A 213 -3.72 6.42 -27.76
N ALA A 214 -4.55 7.02 -28.60
CA ALA A 214 -5.97 7.18 -28.36
C ALA A 214 -6.79 6.91 -29.63
N TYR A 215 -8.01 6.40 -29.44
CA TYR A 215 -8.91 6.02 -30.53
C TYR A 215 -10.29 6.65 -30.36
N GLY A 216 -10.96 6.93 -31.48
CA GLY A 216 -12.33 7.47 -31.51
C GLY A 216 -12.39 8.90 -32.06
N GLU A 217 -13.60 9.47 -32.11
CA GLU A 217 -13.82 10.84 -32.61
C GLU A 217 -13.24 11.92 -31.70
N LYS A 218 -13.08 11.59 -30.42
CA LYS A 218 -12.43 12.42 -29.41
C LYS A 218 -11.32 11.63 -28.74
N LEU A 219 -10.16 12.26 -28.57
CA LEU A 219 -9.00 11.63 -27.97
C LEU A 219 -8.90 12.01 -26.51
N TYR A 220 -8.76 11.00 -25.66
CA TYR A 220 -8.69 11.17 -24.23
C TYR A 220 -7.49 10.45 -23.66
N GLY A 221 -6.94 11.01 -22.61
CA GLY A 221 -5.91 10.40 -21.79
C GLY A 221 -5.95 10.95 -20.37
N THR A 222 -5.27 10.28 -19.46
CA THR A 222 -5.25 10.67 -18.05
C THR A 222 -3.91 11.30 -17.73
N LEU A 223 -3.91 12.42 -17.00
CA LEU A 223 -2.69 13.02 -16.47
C LEU A 223 -2.23 12.23 -15.23
N TYR A 224 -0.93 11.99 -15.08
CA TYR A 224 -0.39 11.21 -13.97
C TYR A 224 0.79 11.93 -13.30
N PRO A 225 0.54 13.04 -12.58
CA PRO A 225 1.59 13.71 -11.84
C PRO A 225 1.97 12.93 -10.59
N ASN A 226 3.18 13.16 -10.07
CA ASN A 226 3.57 12.65 -8.75
C ASN A 226 2.96 13.55 -7.66
N HIS A 227 1.69 13.29 -7.34
CA HIS A 227 0.92 14.08 -6.39
C HIS A 227 1.32 13.83 -4.92
N GLN A 228 1.58 14.90 -4.18
CA GLN A 228 1.82 14.88 -2.74
C GLN A 228 0.48 15.01 -1.98
N GLU A 229 0.01 13.93 -1.35
CA GLU A 229 -1.26 13.94 -0.59
C GLU A 229 -1.25 15.05 0.48
N GLY A 230 -2.37 15.76 0.63
CA GLY A 230 -2.49 16.94 1.51
C GLY A 230 -2.27 18.27 0.80
N ALA A 231 -1.56 18.29 -0.34
CA ALA A 231 -1.48 19.47 -1.18
C ALA A 231 -2.74 19.61 -2.06
N THR A 232 -3.12 20.85 -2.35
CA THR A 232 -4.13 21.14 -3.38
C THR A 232 -3.49 21.18 -4.76
N VAL A 233 -4.27 20.92 -5.82
CA VAL A 233 -3.79 20.82 -7.20
C VAL A 233 -4.50 21.82 -8.10
N LYS A 234 -3.78 22.33 -9.10
CA LYS A 234 -4.34 23.05 -10.24
C LYS A 234 -3.58 22.77 -11.53
N TRP A 235 -4.27 22.18 -12.50
CA TRP A 235 -3.85 22.08 -13.89
C TRP A 235 -4.26 23.32 -14.69
N THR A 236 -3.36 23.81 -15.54
CA THR A 236 -3.65 24.90 -16.49
C THR A 236 -3.09 24.55 -17.86
N LEU A 237 -3.91 24.68 -18.91
CA LEU A 237 -3.43 24.59 -20.29
C LEU A 237 -2.73 25.90 -20.67
N LEU A 238 -1.44 25.82 -20.97
CA LEU A 238 -0.63 26.96 -21.40
C LEU A 238 -0.61 27.11 -22.93
N GLU A 239 -0.42 25.99 -23.64
CA GLU A 239 -0.28 25.94 -25.10
C GLU A 239 -1.00 24.72 -25.68
N GLY A 240 -1.42 24.79 -26.94
CA GLY A 240 -2.07 23.73 -27.70
C GLY A 240 -3.57 23.97 -27.92
N ASN A 241 -4.03 23.81 -29.17
CA ASN A 241 -5.39 24.09 -29.57
C ASN A 241 -6.36 22.93 -29.27
N GLY A 242 -7.56 23.26 -28.78
CA GLY A 242 -8.61 22.27 -28.52
C GLY A 242 -8.39 21.38 -27.29
N GLY A 243 -7.35 21.64 -26.49
CA GLY A 243 -7.06 20.90 -25.26
C GLY A 243 -8.05 21.26 -24.15
N ILE A 244 -8.53 20.25 -23.41
CA ILE A 244 -9.45 20.44 -22.27
C ILE A 244 -9.00 19.58 -21.09
N VAL A 245 -8.76 20.21 -19.94
CA VAL A 245 -8.60 19.52 -18.66
C VAL A 245 -9.97 19.48 -17.98
N HIS A 246 -10.59 18.30 -17.90
CA HIS A 246 -11.98 18.16 -17.45
C HIS A 246 -12.18 18.49 -15.96
N ASN A 247 -11.20 18.16 -15.11
CA ASN A 247 -11.23 18.52 -13.69
C ASN A 247 -9.86 19.09 -13.28
N PRO A 248 -9.62 20.40 -13.46
CA PRO A 248 -8.30 20.97 -13.26
C PRO A 248 -7.82 20.91 -11.80
N THR A 249 -8.69 20.63 -10.84
CA THR A 249 -8.32 20.49 -9.42
C THR A 249 -8.06 19.05 -8.98
N LEU A 250 -8.22 18.09 -9.90
CA LEU A 250 -7.91 16.68 -9.66
C LEU A 250 -6.54 16.35 -10.25
N ALA A 251 -5.64 15.78 -9.44
CA ALA A 251 -4.30 15.37 -9.87
C ALA A 251 -4.34 14.52 -11.14
N ASN A 252 -5.16 13.46 -11.12
CA ASN A 252 -5.37 12.54 -12.24
C ASN A 252 -6.55 12.94 -13.13
N SER A 253 -6.61 14.21 -13.55
CA SER A 253 -7.66 14.69 -14.45
C SER A 253 -7.63 13.97 -15.80
N LEU A 254 -8.81 13.73 -16.35
CA LEU A 254 -8.99 13.42 -17.77
C LEU A 254 -8.58 14.64 -18.61
N PHE A 255 -7.81 14.39 -19.65
CA PHE A 255 -7.39 15.34 -20.65
C PHE A 255 -7.97 14.94 -22.01
N GLU A 256 -8.57 15.91 -22.70
CA GLU A 256 -9.09 15.77 -24.06
C GLU A 256 -8.24 16.62 -25.01
N GLY A 257 -7.94 16.10 -26.19
CA GLY A 257 -7.14 16.81 -27.18
C GLY A 257 -7.33 16.28 -28.61
N LEU A 258 -6.47 16.77 -29.49
CA LEU A 258 -6.43 16.48 -30.92
C LEU A 258 -5.20 15.64 -31.25
N GLU A 259 -5.30 14.89 -32.34
CA GLU A 259 -4.19 14.09 -32.89
C GLU A 259 -3.06 15.01 -33.36
N ASN A 260 -1.81 14.62 -33.08
CA ASN A 260 -0.58 15.32 -33.46
C ASN A 260 -0.40 16.73 -32.86
N GLU A 261 -1.33 17.22 -32.04
CA GLU A 261 -1.20 18.51 -31.35
C GLU A 261 -0.38 18.37 -30.07
N VAL A 262 0.53 19.32 -29.85
CA VAL A 262 1.38 19.38 -28.66
C VAL A 262 0.77 20.34 -27.67
N TYR A 263 0.45 19.81 -26.50
CA TYR A 263 -0.08 20.59 -25.40
C TYR A 263 1.02 20.83 -24.37
N LYS A 264 1.09 22.06 -23.87
CA LYS A 264 1.91 22.39 -22.70
C LYS A 264 0.98 22.64 -21.52
N LEU A 265 1.04 21.76 -20.54
CA LEU A 265 0.24 21.82 -19.33
C LEU A 265 1.11 22.30 -18.17
N ARG A 266 0.53 23.06 -17.25
CA ARG A 266 1.16 23.45 -15.98
C ARG A 266 0.46 22.75 -14.83
N TYR A 267 1.21 21.97 -14.07
CA TYR A 267 0.81 21.35 -12.82
C TYR A 267 1.27 22.23 -11.66
N GLU A 268 0.34 22.85 -10.95
CA GLU A 268 0.63 23.64 -9.75
C GLU A 268 0.09 22.93 -8.52
N ILE A 269 0.89 22.89 -7.45
CA ILE A 269 0.44 22.42 -6.14
C ILE A 269 0.58 23.52 -5.09
N SER A 270 -0.32 23.51 -4.10
CA SER A 270 -0.26 24.45 -2.98
C SER A 270 -0.58 23.77 -1.66
N HIS A 271 0.25 24.06 -0.64
CA HIS A 271 0.06 23.59 0.72
C HIS A 271 0.73 24.54 1.71
N GLY A 272 0.13 24.78 2.88
CA GLY A 272 0.74 25.59 3.92
C GLY A 272 1.12 27.03 3.50
N GLY A 273 0.37 27.64 2.57
CA GLY A 273 0.69 28.96 2.03
C GLY A 273 1.84 29.00 1.03
N GLN A 274 2.45 27.85 0.73
CA GLN A 274 3.46 27.69 -0.31
C GLN A 274 2.81 27.20 -1.61
N THR A 275 3.47 27.48 -2.73
CA THR A 275 3.07 27.01 -4.06
C THR A 275 4.31 26.57 -4.83
N ASP A 276 4.22 25.48 -5.58
CA ASP A 276 5.22 25.08 -6.55
C ASP A 276 4.55 24.65 -7.85
N ALA A 277 5.27 24.69 -8.97
CA ALA A 277 4.72 24.27 -10.26
C ALA A 277 5.75 23.66 -11.20
N ASP A 278 5.28 22.71 -11.98
CA ASP A 278 6.02 22.01 -13.02
C ASP A 278 5.21 21.97 -14.33
N THR A 279 5.87 21.64 -15.43
CA THR A 279 5.23 21.59 -16.75
C THR A 279 5.35 20.22 -17.37
N LEU A 280 4.30 19.84 -18.11
CA LEU A 280 4.20 18.59 -18.85
C LEU A 280 3.88 18.88 -20.32
N LEU A 281 4.63 18.29 -21.24
CA LEU A 281 4.22 18.18 -22.64
C LEU A 281 3.35 16.95 -22.84
N TYR A 282 2.24 17.12 -23.56
CA TYR A 282 1.27 16.06 -23.82
C TYR A 282 0.89 16.06 -25.30
N SER A 283 0.78 14.87 -25.91
CA SER A 283 0.25 14.75 -27.28
C SER A 283 -0.42 13.39 -27.48
N PHE A 284 -1.38 13.34 -28.40
CA PHE A 284 -2.00 12.11 -28.87
C PHE A 284 -1.46 11.71 -30.24
N ASN A 285 -1.20 10.42 -30.43
CA ASN A 285 -0.88 9.79 -31.71
C ASN A 285 0.21 10.50 -32.54
N ARG A 286 1.26 11.04 -31.89
CA ARG A 286 2.23 12.00 -32.46
C ARG A 286 3.30 11.42 -33.40
N HIS A 287 3.06 10.27 -34.01
CA HIS A 287 4.06 9.66 -34.88
C HIS A 287 4.30 10.51 -36.12
N SER A 288 5.57 10.66 -36.51
CA SER A 288 5.88 11.13 -37.86
C SER A 288 5.66 9.98 -38.84
N ILE A 289 5.39 10.31 -40.11
CA ILE A 289 5.21 9.30 -41.17
C ILE A 289 6.36 9.45 -42.16
N TRP A 290 7.09 8.35 -42.35
CA TRP A 290 8.06 8.21 -43.43
C TRP A 290 7.51 7.24 -44.48
N THR A 291 7.54 7.67 -45.74
CA THR A 291 7.15 6.82 -46.88
C THR A 291 8.42 6.27 -47.53
N ASP A 292 8.53 4.94 -47.60
CA ASP A 292 9.60 4.27 -48.32
C ASP A 292 9.46 4.55 -49.83
N PRO A 293 10.44 5.22 -50.46
CA PRO A 293 10.35 5.59 -51.87
C PRO A 293 10.40 4.37 -52.81
N GLU A 294 10.84 3.21 -52.33
CA GLU A 294 11.01 2.01 -53.15
C GLU A 294 9.73 1.19 -53.31
N ASP A 295 8.82 1.23 -52.33
CA ASP A 295 7.55 0.50 -52.37
C ASP A 295 6.31 1.33 -51.99
N ASN A 296 6.48 2.62 -51.69
CA ASN A 296 5.46 3.56 -51.22
C ASN A 296 4.76 3.13 -49.91
N GLN A 297 5.38 2.27 -49.11
CA GLN A 297 4.85 1.90 -47.81
C GLN A 297 5.14 2.99 -46.78
N GLU A 298 4.14 3.33 -45.98
CA GLU A 298 4.25 4.30 -44.90
C GLU A 298 4.61 3.60 -43.58
N TYR A 299 5.55 4.21 -42.85
CA TYR A 299 6.03 3.77 -41.55
C TYR A 299 5.95 4.91 -40.54
N LYS A 300 5.45 4.60 -39.35
CA LYS A 300 5.54 5.48 -38.19
C LYS A 300 6.99 5.61 -37.73
N THR A 301 7.41 6.84 -37.45
CA THR A 301 8.73 7.16 -36.91
C THR A 301 8.62 7.99 -35.63
N VAL A 302 9.65 7.87 -34.79
CA VAL A 302 9.72 8.52 -33.49
C VAL A 302 11.14 9.04 -33.23
N LYS A 303 11.27 10.23 -32.63
CA LYS A 303 12.58 10.81 -32.29
C LYS A 303 12.92 10.49 -30.85
N ILE A 304 14.03 9.78 -30.63
CA ILE A 304 14.51 9.35 -29.31
C ILE A 304 16.03 9.46 -29.30
N ASN A 305 16.59 10.08 -28.25
CA ASN A 305 18.04 10.24 -28.06
C ASN A 305 18.79 10.84 -29.26
N GLY A 306 18.17 11.80 -29.95
CA GLY A 306 18.78 12.48 -31.10
C GLY A 306 18.73 11.70 -32.42
N LEU A 307 18.13 10.51 -32.43
CA LEU A 307 17.91 9.69 -33.61
C LEU A 307 16.42 9.63 -33.95
N GLU A 308 16.12 9.49 -35.24
CA GLU A 308 14.79 9.11 -35.69
C GLU A 308 14.75 7.59 -35.89
N TRP A 309 13.88 6.92 -35.13
CA TRP A 309 13.64 5.49 -35.16
C TRP A 309 12.40 5.17 -35.98
N MET A 310 12.43 4.07 -36.74
CA MET A 310 11.20 3.41 -37.14
C MET A 310 10.52 2.86 -35.90
N ALA A 311 9.32 3.35 -35.60
CA ALA A 311 8.55 2.90 -34.44
C ALA A 311 8.03 1.47 -34.66
N GLU A 312 7.62 1.14 -35.88
CA GLU A 312 7.12 -0.18 -36.28
C GLU A 312 8.15 -0.99 -37.08
N ASN A 313 7.91 -2.30 -37.20
CA ASN A 313 8.79 -3.18 -37.98
C ASN A 313 8.77 -2.79 -39.46
N TYR A 314 9.95 -2.76 -40.07
CA TYR A 314 10.08 -2.67 -41.53
C TYR A 314 9.36 -3.85 -42.22
N ASN A 315 8.81 -3.63 -43.41
CA ASN A 315 7.86 -4.57 -44.01
C ASN A 315 8.03 -4.80 -45.53
N ARG A 316 9.11 -4.29 -46.10
CA ARG A 316 9.43 -4.54 -47.50
C ARG A 316 9.85 -5.98 -47.75
N ALA A 317 9.31 -6.61 -48.79
CA ALA A 317 9.71 -7.95 -49.18
C ALA A 317 11.11 -7.95 -49.81
N ILE A 318 12.03 -8.72 -49.22
CA ILE A 318 13.35 -8.99 -49.78
C ILE A 318 13.40 -10.44 -50.25
N PRO A 319 13.43 -10.69 -51.58
CA PRO A 319 13.65 -12.02 -52.12
C PRO A 319 15.09 -12.46 -51.85
N GLY A 320 15.30 -13.75 -51.68
CA GLY A 320 16.64 -14.34 -51.69
C GLY A 320 17.01 -14.78 -53.09
N ASP A 321 18.31 -15.01 -53.32
CA ASP A 321 18.82 -15.57 -54.59
C ASP A 321 18.16 -16.92 -54.94
N ASN A 322 17.77 -17.67 -53.90
CA ASN A 322 16.95 -18.86 -54.01
C ASN A 322 15.55 -18.57 -53.43
N PRO A 323 14.46 -18.76 -54.20
CA PRO A 323 13.08 -18.58 -53.71
C PRO A 323 12.73 -19.44 -52.50
N ASP A 324 13.42 -20.57 -52.29
CA ASP A 324 13.25 -21.43 -51.13
C ASP A 324 13.93 -20.86 -49.86
N PHE A 325 14.76 -19.82 -50.00
CA PHE A 325 15.49 -19.15 -48.91
C PHE A 325 15.40 -17.63 -49.06
N PRO A 326 14.21 -17.02 -48.88
CA PRO A 326 14.09 -15.58 -48.93
C PRO A 326 14.87 -14.90 -47.79
N HIS A 327 15.16 -13.61 -47.91
CA HIS A 327 15.76 -12.84 -46.81
C HIS A 327 14.73 -12.21 -45.88
N SER A 328 13.43 -12.42 -46.14
CA SER A 328 12.34 -11.88 -45.33
C SER A 328 11.11 -12.80 -45.31
N TRP A 329 10.42 -12.85 -44.17
CA TRP A 329 9.23 -13.67 -43.95
C TRP A 329 8.17 -12.91 -43.16
N TYR A 330 6.90 -13.20 -43.44
CA TYR A 330 5.84 -12.96 -42.46
C TYR A 330 5.84 -14.07 -41.42
N TYR A 331 5.34 -13.76 -40.23
CA TYR A 331 5.14 -14.74 -39.17
C TYR A 331 4.31 -15.93 -39.66
N GLY A 332 4.80 -17.15 -39.46
CA GLY A 332 4.08 -18.39 -39.80
C GLY A 332 3.83 -18.63 -41.30
N ALA A 333 4.33 -17.77 -42.20
CA ALA A 333 4.08 -17.86 -43.64
C ALA A 333 5.02 -18.85 -44.38
N ASP A 334 5.86 -19.58 -43.65
CA ASP A 334 6.79 -20.55 -44.23
C ASP A 334 6.15 -21.95 -44.35
N LYS A 335 6.40 -22.65 -45.47
CA LYS A 335 5.84 -24.00 -45.73
C LYS A 335 6.31 -25.07 -44.75
N LYS A 336 7.39 -24.82 -44.00
CA LYS A 336 7.97 -25.66 -42.96
C LYS A 336 7.77 -25.07 -41.55
N ALA A 337 6.89 -24.07 -41.41
CA ALA A 337 6.58 -23.46 -40.12
C ALA A 337 5.99 -24.48 -39.15
N ASN A 338 6.57 -24.52 -37.94
CA ASN A 338 5.98 -25.19 -36.79
C ASN A 338 5.50 -24.11 -35.82
N ILE A 339 4.21 -23.77 -35.93
CA ILE A 339 3.58 -22.76 -35.09
C ILE A 339 3.23 -23.43 -33.75
N HIS A 340 4.04 -23.18 -32.74
CA HIS A 340 3.81 -23.72 -31.40
C HIS A 340 2.69 -22.96 -30.67
N ASP A 341 2.60 -21.65 -30.90
CA ASP A 341 1.62 -20.72 -30.33
C ASP A 341 1.35 -19.57 -31.32
N GLY A 342 0.15 -18.97 -31.31
CA GLY A 342 -0.25 -17.91 -32.25
C GLY A 342 -0.81 -18.40 -33.60
N GLU A 343 -0.99 -17.49 -34.56
CA GLU A 343 -1.56 -17.78 -35.90
C GLU A 343 -0.66 -17.18 -36.99
N ALA A 344 -0.54 -17.86 -38.13
CA ALA A 344 0.20 -17.33 -39.26
C ALA A 344 -0.40 -16.00 -39.72
N VAL A 345 0.45 -15.00 -39.96
CA VAL A 345 0.03 -13.70 -40.46
C VAL A 345 -0.40 -13.84 -41.91
N ASP A 346 -1.70 -13.71 -42.17
CA ASP A 346 -2.29 -14.02 -43.48
C ASP A 346 -3.00 -12.81 -44.10
N THR A 347 -3.60 -11.93 -43.30
CA THR A 347 -4.32 -10.75 -43.81
C THR A 347 -3.39 -9.56 -44.12
N PRO A 348 -3.75 -8.68 -45.07
CA PRO A 348 -3.01 -7.43 -45.30
C PRO A 348 -2.85 -6.56 -44.04
N GLU A 349 -3.87 -6.54 -43.19
CA GLU A 349 -3.89 -5.79 -41.93
C GLU A 349 -2.87 -6.35 -40.93
N GLU A 350 -2.84 -7.67 -40.73
CA GLU A 350 -1.85 -8.33 -39.86
C GLU A 350 -0.43 -8.20 -40.42
N ARG A 351 -0.27 -8.28 -41.75
CA ARG A 351 1.04 -8.06 -42.41
C ARG A 351 1.54 -6.65 -42.18
N LYS A 352 0.66 -5.64 -42.24
CA LYS A 352 1.01 -4.27 -41.90
C LYS A 352 1.32 -4.12 -40.40
N HIS A 353 0.55 -4.78 -39.54
CA HIS A 353 0.74 -4.74 -38.11
C HIS A 353 2.08 -5.40 -37.70
N TYR A 354 2.30 -6.68 -37.96
CA TYR A 354 3.51 -7.36 -37.48
C TYR A 354 4.77 -7.04 -38.28
N GLY A 355 4.64 -6.58 -39.53
CA GLY A 355 5.77 -6.39 -40.42
C GLY A 355 6.43 -7.72 -40.82
N ARG A 356 7.69 -7.65 -41.26
CA ARG A 356 8.49 -8.83 -41.64
C ARG A 356 9.62 -9.09 -40.67
N LEU A 357 10.02 -10.35 -40.65
CA LEU A 357 11.26 -10.83 -40.04
C LEU A 357 12.31 -10.96 -41.13
N TYR A 358 13.54 -10.54 -40.86
CA TYR A 358 14.63 -10.48 -41.82
C TYR A 358 15.83 -11.27 -41.34
N THR A 359 16.57 -11.90 -42.26
CA THR A 359 17.94 -12.32 -41.93
C THR A 359 18.79 -11.08 -41.65
N TYR A 360 19.86 -11.23 -40.88
CA TYR A 360 20.77 -10.10 -40.63
C TYR A 360 21.31 -9.50 -41.94
N ILE A 361 21.75 -10.34 -42.89
CA ILE A 361 22.25 -9.88 -44.20
C ILE A 361 21.18 -9.10 -44.97
N GLY A 362 19.93 -9.56 -44.96
CA GLY A 362 18.83 -8.85 -45.60
C GLY A 362 18.57 -7.51 -44.94
N ALA A 363 18.62 -7.46 -43.61
CA ALA A 363 18.44 -6.24 -42.84
C ALA A 363 19.58 -5.23 -43.07
N GLU A 364 20.82 -5.67 -43.15
CA GLU A 364 21.98 -4.79 -43.34
C GLU A 364 22.08 -4.26 -44.77
N ALA A 365 21.94 -5.14 -45.77
CA ALA A 365 22.17 -4.78 -47.17
C ALA A 365 21.05 -3.95 -47.81
N MET A 366 19.82 -4.03 -47.26
CA MET A 366 18.63 -3.44 -47.87
C MET A 366 17.99 -2.36 -46.99
N ALA A 367 18.77 -1.75 -46.08
CA ALA A 367 18.32 -0.56 -45.38
C ALA A 367 17.97 0.54 -46.42
N PRO A 368 16.80 1.20 -46.29
CA PRO A 368 16.43 2.28 -47.20
C PRO A 368 17.46 3.41 -47.21
N GLU A 369 17.53 4.19 -48.28
CA GLU A 369 18.48 5.30 -48.38
C GLU A 369 18.35 6.26 -47.17
N GLY A 370 19.48 6.54 -46.52
CA GLY A 370 19.55 7.38 -45.32
C GLY A 370 19.22 6.66 -43.99
N TRP A 371 18.77 5.41 -44.05
CA TRP A 371 18.50 4.57 -42.88
C TRP A 371 19.60 3.53 -42.68
N ARG A 372 19.81 3.11 -41.43
CA ARG A 372 20.77 2.05 -41.06
C ARG A 372 20.26 1.25 -39.87
N LEU A 373 20.82 0.06 -39.67
CA LEU A 373 20.63 -0.63 -38.39
C LEU A 373 21.18 0.24 -37.24
N PRO A 374 20.52 0.25 -36.07
CA PRO A 374 21.05 0.93 -34.90
C PRO A 374 22.32 0.24 -34.42
N THR A 375 23.21 0.95 -33.74
CA THR A 375 24.35 0.34 -33.03
C THR A 375 23.89 -0.29 -31.71
N GLY A 376 24.70 -1.18 -31.14
CA GLY A 376 24.42 -1.72 -29.80
C GLY A 376 24.36 -0.63 -28.71
N GLU A 377 25.16 0.44 -28.84
CA GLU A 377 25.14 1.58 -27.91
C GLU A 377 23.84 2.39 -28.03
N GLU A 378 23.32 2.56 -29.25
CA GLU A 378 22.05 3.26 -29.49
C GLU A 378 20.85 2.47 -28.96
N VAL A 379 20.86 1.14 -29.11
CA VAL A 379 19.86 0.27 -28.49
C VAL A 379 19.94 0.35 -26.97
N GLN A 380 21.15 0.32 -26.39
CA GLN A 380 21.32 0.46 -24.95
C GLN A 380 20.83 1.82 -24.45
N ALA A 381 21.18 2.91 -25.14
CA ALA A 381 20.70 4.25 -24.80
C ALA A 381 19.17 4.36 -24.89
N LEU A 382 18.54 3.74 -25.91
CA LEU A 382 17.09 3.64 -26.02
C LEU A 382 16.49 2.94 -24.79
N VAL A 383 17.04 1.79 -24.42
CA VAL A 383 16.54 1.00 -23.28
C VAL A 383 16.74 1.74 -21.95
N ASP A 384 17.90 2.36 -21.74
CA ASP A 384 18.20 3.11 -20.52
C ASP A 384 17.33 4.36 -20.35
N ALA A 385 16.97 5.02 -21.46
CA ALA A 385 16.06 6.16 -21.44
C ALA A 385 14.67 5.83 -20.85
N TYR A 386 14.27 4.55 -20.87
CA TYR A 386 12.97 4.10 -20.37
C TYR A 386 13.06 3.15 -19.17
N GLY A 387 14.12 3.29 -18.37
CA GLY A 387 14.26 2.57 -17.10
C GLY A 387 15.07 1.28 -17.19
N GLY A 388 15.75 1.03 -18.31
CA GLY A 388 16.64 -0.12 -18.46
C GLY A 388 15.90 -1.43 -18.70
N ASN A 389 16.67 -2.53 -18.78
CA ASN A 389 16.18 -3.85 -19.19
C ASN A 389 14.94 -4.36 -18.42
N ASN A 390 14.76 -4.00 -17.15
CA ASN A 390 13.64 -4.51 -16.35
C ASN A 390 12.33 -3.73 -16.51
N TYR A 391 12.38 -2.52 -17.08
CA TYR A 391 11.24 -1.60 -17.09
C TYR A 391 10.92 -1.02 -18.47
N ALA A 392 11.92 -0.91 -19.36
CA ALA A 392 11.77 -0.30 -20.68
C ALA A 392 10.74 -1.02 -21.56
N GLY A 393 10.52 -2.32 -21.34
CA GLY A 393 9.60 -3.09 -22.15
C GLY A 393 8.16 -2.56 -22.15
N THR A 394 7.69 -2.04 -21.02
CA THR A 394 6.35 -1.43 -20.93
C THR A 394 6.25 -0.17 -21.79
N GLU A 395 7.34 0.60 -21.86
CA GLU A 395 7.39 1.86 -22.60
C GLU A 395 7.65 1.69 -24.08
N LEU A 396 8.34 0.62 -24.48
CA LEU A 396 8.74 0.33 -25.87
C LEU A 396 7.68 -0.44 -26.68
N LYS A 397 6.75 -1.14 -26.02
CA LYS A 397 5.64 -1.85 -26.69
C LYS A 397 4.61 -0.89 -27.27
N GLU A 398 3.77 -1.43 -28.16
CA GLU A 398 2.62 -0.70 -28.71
C GLU A 398 1.78 -0.03 -27.60
N GLY A 399 1.57 1.28 -27.74
CA GLY A 399 0.89 2.11 -26.75
C GLY A 399 1.74 2.62 -25.58
N GLY A 400 3.02 2.27 -25.51
CA GLY A 400 3.95 2.76 -24.48
C GLY A 400 4.39 4.21 -24.71
N ARG A 401 4.92 4.87 -23.67
CA ARG A 401 5.22 6.32 -23.74
C ARG A 401 6.39 6.67 -24.64
N SER A 402 7.21 5.69 -25.04
CA SER A 402 8.34 5.95 -25.95
C SER A 402 7.91 6.30 -27.36
N GLY A 403 6.66 5.96 -27.74
CA GLY A 403 6.19 6.00 -29.12
C GLY A 403 6.79 4.91 -30.01
N MET A 404 7.64 4.03 -29.48
CA MET A 404 7.99 2.79 -30.18
C MET A 404 6.77 1.87 -30.19
N GLU A 405 6.59 1.17 -31.30
CA GLU A 405 5.48 0.24 -31.51
C GLU A 405 6.06 -1.18 -31.60
N MET A 406 6.76 -1.59 -30.53
CA MET A 406 7.38 -2.92 -30.49
C MET A 406 6.32 -4.01 -30.38
N ARG A 407 6.10 -4.69 -31.49
CA ARG A 407 5.15 -5.79 -31.63
C ARG A 407 5.84 -7.13 -31.45
N MET A 408 5.20 -8.02 -30.70
CA MET A 408 5.68 -9.36 -30.38
C MET A 408 5.56 -10.31 -31.58
N SER A 409 6.28 -10.00 -32.66
CA SER A 409 6.30 -10.78 -33.90
C SER A 409 7.13 -12.06 -33.81
N GLY A 410 7.80 -12.31 -32.68
CA GLY A 410 8.73 -13.41 -32.50
C GLY A 410 9.98 -13.27 -33.38
N ALA A 411 10.74 -14.36 -33.45
CA ALA A 411 11.82 -14.56 -34.42
C ALA A 411 11.46 -15.75 -35.31
N PHE A 412 12.04 -15.76 -36.51
CA PHE A 412 12.11 -16.93 -37.37
C PHE A 412 13.34 -17.73 -36.94
N VAL A 413 13.20 -19.03 -36.71
CA VAL A 413 14.33 -19.90 -36.37
C VAL A 413 14.29 -21.17 -37.23
N ALA A 414 15.25 -21.33 -38.14
CA ALA A 414 15.42 -22.50 -38.99
C ALA A 414 16.52 -23.43 -38.45
N TYR A 415 16.16 -24.36 -37.56
CA TYR A 415 17.02 -25.48 -37.17
C TYR A 415 16.51 -26.80 -37.74
N ASP A 416 17.39 -27.52 -38.42
CA ASP A 416 17.18 -28.92 -38.81
C ASP A 416 17.55 -29.84 -37.65
N HIS A 417 16.54 -30.44 -36.99
CA HIS A 417 16.79 -31.44 -35.95
C HIS A 417 16.68 -32.87 -36.53
N PRO A 418 17.67 -33.76 -36.34
CA PRO A 418 17.75 -35.04 -37.04
C PRO A 418 16.58 -36.00 -36.79
N ASN A 419 15.83 -35.82 -35.69
CA ASN A 419 14.70 -36.70 -35.32
C ASN A 419 13.31 -36.12 -35.64
N THR A 420 13.20 -34.82 -35.92
CA THR A 420 11.90 -34.13 -36.11
C THR A 420 11.80 -33.40 -37.45
N GLY A 421 12.89 -33.35 -38.22
CA GLY A 421 12.97 -32.60 -39.49
C GLY A 421 13.10 -31.09 -39.28
N PRO A 422 13.13 -30.30 -40.37
CA PRO A 422 13.18 -28.84 -40.31
C PRO A 422 11.97 -28.31 -39.55
N ALA A 423 12.20 -27.56 -38.47
CA ALA A 423 11.14 -26.85 -37.77
C ALA A 423 11.47 -25.37 -37.78
N HIS A 424 10.75 -24.60 -38.59
CA HIS A 424 10.81 -23.14 -38.54
C HIS A 424 9.93 -22.68 -37.39
N SER A 425 10.54 -22.42 -36.23
CA SER A 425 9.81 -22.01 -35.03
C SER A 425 9.55 -20.51 -35.07
N PHE A 426 8.36 -20.12 -34.61
CA PHE A 426 7.98 -18.72 -34.43
C PHE A 426 7.33 -18.50 -33.05
N GLY A 427 7.54 -17.33 -32.45
CA GLY A 427 7.11 -17.00 -31.08
C GLY A 427 6.23 -15.75 -30.96
N GLN A 428 5.10 -15.67 -31.67
CA GLN A 428 4.19 -14.52 -31.61
C GLN A 428 3.62 -14.35 -30.22
N GLY A 429 3.49 -13.09 -29.78
CA GLY A 429 2.97 -12.75 -28.45
C GLY A 429 3.95 -13.03 -27.30
N LYS A 430 5.11 -13.65 -27.57
CA LYS A 430 6.10 -14.02 -26.54
C LYS A 430 7.32 -13.13 -26.53
N SER A 431 7.79 -12.72 -27.70
CA SER A 431 8.98 -11.89 -27.82
C SER A 431 8.98 -11.02 -29.06
N ALA A 432 9.67 -9.89 -28.99
CA ALA A 432 10.00 -9.02 -30.11
C ALA A 432 11.52 -8.91 -30.20
N TYR A 433 12.08 -9.21 -31.36
CA TYR A 433 13.52 -9.16 -31.58
C TYR A 433 13.88 -8.01 -32.50
N MET A 434 15.03 -7.41 -32.27
CA MET A 434 15.57 -6.34 -33.08
C MET A 434 17.03 -6.60 -33.42
N TRP A 435 17.34 -6.51 -34.71
CA TRP A 435 18.73 -6.47 -35.17
C TRP A 435 19.38 -5.12 -34.86
N TYR A 436 20.66 -5.17 -34.50
CA TYR A 436 21.54 -4.01 -34.43
C TYR A 436 22.86 -4.36 -35.11
N GLN A 437 23.66 -3.34 -35.44
CA GLN A 437 24.92 -3.49 -36.17
C GLN A 437 25.87 -4.46 -35.48
N HIS A 438 26.40 -5.40 -36.25
CA HIS A 438 27.42 -6.33 -35.80
C HIS A 438 28.80 -5.65 -35.73
N SER A 439 29.59 -5.99 -34.72
CA SER A 439 30.92 -5.41 -34.50
C SER A 439 32.09 -6.35 -34.85
N GLY A 440 31.83 -7.48 -35.53
CA GLY A 440 32.84 -8.51 -35.91
C GLY A 440 33.19 -8.56 -37.41
N GLU A 441 34.12 -9.45 -37.78
CA GLU A 441 34.76 -9.45 -39.12
C GLU A 441 34.02 -10.32 -40.17
N ASP A 442 33.22 -11.32 -39.77
CA ASP A 442 32.45 -12.17 -40.70
C ASP A 442 31.02 -12.51 -40.19
N PRO A 443 29.96 -11.88 -40.73
CA PRO A 443 28.59 -12.13 -40.31
C PRO A 443 28.05 -13.53 -40.69
N TRP A 444 28.76 -14.31 -41.53
CA TRP A 444 28.29 -15.64 -41.96
C TRP A 444 28.67 -16.77 -41.01
N ASN A 445 29.64 -16.55 -40.12
CA ASN A 445 30.23 -17.59 -39.27
C ASN A 445 30.32 -17.22 -37.79
N GLU A 446 29.73 -16.09 -37.40
CA GLU A 446 29.77 -15.54 -36.04
C GLU A 446 28.37 -15.50 -35.41
N TYR A 447 28.35 -15.49 -34.08
CA TYR A 447 27.15 -15.15 -33.35
C TYR A 447 26.90 -13.65 -33.52
N ILE A 448 25.77 -13.28 -34.11
CA ILE A 448 25.34 -11.89 -34.16
C ILE A 448 24.46 -11.59 -32.97
N SER A 449 24.75 -10.46 -32.37
CA SER A 449 24.01 -9.98 -31.23
C SER A 449 22.69 -9.36 -31.65
N MET A 450 21.68 -9.56 -30.81
CA MET A 450 20.34 -9.00 -30.98
C MET A 450 19.82 -8.57 -29.63
N TRP A 451 18.88 -7.64 -29.66
CA TRP A 451 18.11 -7.31 -28.48
C TRP A 451 16.74 -7.99 -28.56
N VAL A 452 16.31 -8.57 -27.44
CA VAL A 452 15.00 -9.21 -27.30
C VAL A 452 14.21 -8.51 -26.22
N LEU A 453 12.95 -8.23 -26.52
CA LEU A 453 11.94 -7.84 -25.56
C LEU A 453 10.99 -9.00 -25.33
N LEU A 454 10.80 -9.39 -24.08
CA LEU A 454 9.91 -10.49 -23.68
C LEU A 454 8.50 -9.98 -23.33
N ALA A 455 7.53 -10.89 -23.36
CA ALA A 455 6.14 -10.60 -23.05
C ALA A 455 5.92 -10.04 -21.63
N ASP A 456 6.77 -10.42 -20.69
CA ASP A 456 6.81 -9.91 -19.30
C ASP A 456 7.45 -8.52 -19.15
N ASN A 457 7.84 -7.89 -20.26
CA ASN A 457 8.48 -6.57 -20.36
C ASN A 457 9.98 -6.56 -20.05
N GLU A 458 10.61 -7.72 -19.86
CA GLU A 458 12.06 -7.77 -19.68
C GLU A 458 12.78 -7.69 -21.04
N GLY A 459 13.72 -6.75 -21.14
CA GLY A 459 14.69 -6.63 -22.22
C GLY A 459 15.94 -7.43 -21.92
N SER A 460 16.52 -8.08 -22.94
CA SER A 460 17.76 -8.82 -22.80
C SER A 460 18.59 -8.79 -24.07
N TYR A 461 19.90 -8.95 -23.92
CA TYR A 461 20.84 -9.09 -25.02
C TYR A 461 21.10 -10.57 -25.29
N GLY A 462 20.88 -10.98 -26.54
CA GLY A 462 21.08 -12.35 -27.01
C GLY A 462 22.12 -12.41 -28.12
N ASN A 463 22.59 -13.62 -28.40
CA ASN A 463 23.52 -13.93 -29.49
C ASN A 463 22.97 -15.13 -30.26
N VAL A 464 22.85 -15.03 -31.59
CA VAL A 464 22.34 -16.11 -32.43
C VAL A 464 23.21 -16.35 -33.66
N ILE A 465 23.03 -17.52 -34.28
CA ILE A 465 23.65 -17.86 -35.56
C ILE A 465 22.80 -17.30 -36.70
N THR A 466 23.42 -16.49 -37.57
CA THR A 466 22.76 -15.57 -38.52
C THR A 466 21.98 -16.23 -39.64
N TRP A 467 22.47 -17.35 -40.16
CA TRP A 467 21.81 -18.06 -41.26
C TRP A 467 20.57 -18.84 -40.82
N ALA A 468 20.40 -19.06 -39.51
CA ALA A 468 19.29 -19.81 -38.94
C ALA A 468 18.21 -18.91 -38.32
N VAL A 469 18.40 -17.60 -38.24
CA VAL A 469 17.49 -16.72 -37.49
C VAL A 469 17.10 -15.48 -38.29
N GLY A 470 15.82 -15.11 -38.20
CA GLY A 470 15.30 -13.83 -38.71
C GLY A 470 14.55 -13.05 -37.64
N CYS A 471 14.78 -11.75 -37.56
CA CYS A 471 14.22 -10.86 -36.53
C CYS A 471 13.52 -9.65 -37.17
N GLY A 472 12.70 -8.96 -36.37
CA GLY A 472 12.15 -7.67 -36.76
C GLY A 472 13.27 -6.64 -36.94
N VAL A 473 13.03 -5.69 -37.84
CA VAL A 473 13.99 -4.61 -38.14
C VAL A 473 13.32 -3.27 -37.89
N ARG A 474 14.01 -2.42 -37.13
CA ARG A 474 13.71 -1.01 -36.96
C ARG A 474 14.97 -0.24 -37.27
N TYR A 475 14.98 0.48 -38.36
CA TYR A 475 16.13 1.29 -38.73
C TYR A 475 16.13 2.62 -37.99
N VAL A 476 17.31 3.23 -37.94
CA VAL A 476 17.52 4.58 -37.41
C VAL A 476 18.19 5.46 -38.44
N ARG A 477 18.00 6.78 -38.30
CA ARG A 477 18.74 7.81 -39.00
C ARG A 477 18.97 9.03 -38.11
N GLU A 478 19.93 9.86 -38.51
CA GLU A 478 20.20 11.13 -37.84
C GLU A 478 19.01 12.09 -38.02
N VAL A 479 18.72 12.88 -36.99
CA VAL A 479 17.70 13.94 -37.09
C VAL A 479 18.28 15.14 -37.83
N GLU A 480 17.65 15.51 -38.95
CA GLU A 480 17.98 16.72 -39.72
C GLU A 480 17.72 18.04 -38.97
#